data_AF-A0A9E3EY56-F1
#
_entry.id   AF-A0A9E3EY56-F1
#
_cell.length_a   1.000
_cell.length_b   1.000
_cell.length_c   1.000
_cell.angle_alpha   90.00
_cell.angle_beta   90.00
_cell.angle_gamma   90.00
#
_symmetry.space_group_name_H-M   'P 1'
#
loop_
_entity.id
_entity.type
_entity.pdbx_description
1 polymer ?
#
loop_
_entity_poly.entity_id
_entity_poly.type
_entity_poly.pdbx_seq_one_letter_code
_entity_poly.pdbx_strand_id
1 'polypeptide(L)'
;LWMRLPDAVDVRKLVKPAAEAGIAFNPGPEWACDPDRAASHLRLCFALPSHEQIRAGVAALARVCWEQTGIPAQSGNVRHGGTGKGGDA
;
A
#
# COMPACT_ATOMS: atom_id res chain seq x y z
N LEU A 1 10.06 -9.64 3.28
CA LEU A 1 9.38 -9.90 1.99
C LEU A 1 9.52 -8.66 1.12
N TRP A 2 9.94 -8.80 -0.15
CA TRP A 2 9.87 -7.71 -1.13
C TRP A 2 8.60 -7.86 -1.98
N MET A 3 7.96 -6.72 -2.26
CA MET A 3 6.75 -6.66 -3.06
C MET A 3 6.82 -5.51 -4.04
N ARG A 4 6.18 -5.68 -5.20
CA ARG A 4 5.96 -4.63 -6.19
C ARG A 4 4.46 -4.40 -6.34
N LEU A 5 4.02 -3.17 -6.12
CA LEU A 5 2.67 -2.68 -6.42
C LEU A 5 2.58 -2.31 -7.91
N PRO A 6 1.39 -2.04 -8.47
CA PRO A 6 1.27 -1.55 -9.84
C PRO A 6 2.11 -0.28 -10.07
N ASP A 7 2.61 -0.10 -11.29
CA ASP A 7 3.55 0.98 -11.65
C ASP A 7 3.03 2.40 -11.37
N ALA A 8 1.71 2.58 -11.35
CA ALA A 8 1.08 3.85 -11.03
C ALA A 8 1.20 4.24 -9.53
N VAL A 9 1.61 3.31 -8.66
CA VAL A 9 1.71 3.54 -7.23
C VAL A 9 3.14 3.95 -6.87
N ASP A 10 3.28 5.17 -6.31
CA ASP A 10 4.52 5.61 -5.66
C ASP A 10 4.41 5.36 -4.15
N VAL A 11 5.19 4.40 -3.65
CA VAL A 11 5.14 3.97 -2.24
C VAL A 11 5.56 5.07 -1.26
N ARG A 12 6.30 6.10 -1.71
CA ARG A 12 6.68 7.24 -0.87
C ARG A 12 5.43 8.00 -0.39
N LYS A 13 4.38 8.04 -1.22
CA LYS A 13 3.09 8.66 -0.88
C LYS A 13 2.29 7.84 0.15
N LEU A 14 2.63 6.56 0.33
CA LEU A 14 1.97 5.69 1.29
C LEU A 14 2.60 5.72 2.68
N VAL A 15 3.83 6.25 2.84
CA VAL A 15 4.57 6.21 4.12
C VAL A 15 3.82 6.93 5.24
N LYS A 16 3.41 8.18 5.01
CA LYS A 16 2.68 8.98 6.01
C LYS A 16 1.32 8.35 6.37
N PRO A 17 0.40 8.05 5.43
CA PRO A 17 -0.89 7.48 5.78
C PRO A 17 -0.78 6.05 6.37
N ALA A 18 0.22 5.26 5.96
CA ALA A 18 0.51 3.97 6.61
C ALA A 18 0.95 4.18 8.07
N ALA A 19 1.83 5.14 8.34
CA ALA A 19 2.27 5.44 9.70
C ALA A 19 1.12 5.93 10.60
N GLU A 20 0.21 6.76 10.07
CA GLU A 20 -1.03 7.18 10.75
C GLU A 20 -1.95 6.00 11.08
N ALA A 21 -1.91 4.93 10.27
CA ALA A 21 -2.59 3.66 10.52
C ALA A 21 -1.78 2.66 11.37
N GLY A 22 -0.64 3.07 11.93
CA GLY A 22 0.23 2.21 12.75
C GLY A 22 1.08 1.20 11.95
N ILE A 23 1.23 1.40 10.65
CA ILE A 23 2.00 0.53 9.75
C ILE A 23 3.31 1.19 9.34
N ALA A 24 4.41 0.51 9.61
CA ALA A 24 5.73 0.86 9.10
C ALA A 24 6.20 -0.17 8.06
N PHE A 25 6.75 0.31 6.95
CA PHE A 25 7.38 -0.50 5.91
C PHE A 25 8.62 0.21 5.39
N ASN A 26 9.47 -0.48 4.63
CA ASN A 26 10.62 0.18 3.99
C ASN A 26 10.31 0.50 2.51
N PRO A 27 10.29 1.78 2.09
CA PRO A 27 10.08 2.15 0.70
C PRO A 27 11.23 1.70 -0.19
N GLY A 28 10.95 1.06 -1.31
CA GLY A 28 11.94 0.62 -2.29
C GLY A 28 12.92 1.71 -2.76
N PRO A 29 12.48 2.98 -2.99
CA PRO A 29 13.37 4.06 -3.40
C PRO A 29 14.55 4.33 -2.45
N GLU A 30 14.43 3.98 -1.17
CA GLU A 30 15.50 4.15 -0.17
C GLU A 30 16.56 3.03 -0.23
N TRP A 31 16.29 1.96 -0.97
CA TRP A 31 17.11 0.74 -1.04
C TRP A 31 17.58 0.42 -2.46
N ALA A 32 17.45 1.37 -3.39
CA ALA A 32 17.82 1.20 -4.80
C ALA A 32 18.82 2.26 -5.25
N CYS A 33 19.77 1.88 -6.10
CA CYS A 33 20.70 2.83 -6.74
C CYS A 33 19.99 3.81 -7.68
N ASP A 34 18.84 3.41 -8.23
CA ASP A 34 17.94 4.22 -9.03
C ASP A 34 16.58 4.28 -8.31
N PRO A 35 16.33 5.34 -7.51
CA PRO A 35 15.13 5.43 -6.68
C PRO A 35 13.82 5.43 -7.47
N ASP A 36 13.81 6.05 -8.65
CA ASP A 36 12.60 6.19 -9.46
C ASP A 36 12.18 4.86 -10.10
N ARG A 37 13.15 4.02 -10.48
CA ARG A 37 12.84 2.63 -10.91
C ARG A 37 12.30 1.75 -9.78
N ALA A 38 12.48 2.15 -8.52
CA ALA A 38 11.98 1.45 -7.36
C ALA A 38 10.70 2.08 -6.75
N ALA A 39 10.09 3.07 -7.40
CA ALA A 39 8.94 3.83 -6.87
C ALA A 39 7.76 2.96 -6.40
N SER A 40 7.50 1.81 -7.04
CA SER A 40 6.39 0.91 -6.68
C SER A 40 6.80 -0.28 -5.81
N HIS A 41 8.03 -0.31 -5.28
CA HIS A 41 8.57 -1.42 -4.49
C HIS A 41 8.53 -1.12 -2.99
N LEU A 42 8.32 -2.13 -2.14
CA LEU A 42 8.34 -1.99 -0.67
C LEU A 42 8.76 -3.27 0.07
N ARG A 43 9.32 -3.14 1.29
CA ARG A 43 9.62 -4.26 2.23
C ARG A 43 8.56 -4.37 3.26
N LEU A 44 8.16 -5.59 3.52
CA LEU A 44 7.54 -5.97 4.79
C LEU A 44 8.53 -6.80 5.62
N CYS A 45 8.82 -6.32 6.82
CA CYS A 45 9.53 -7.07 7.86
C CYS A 45 8.49 -7.76 8.75
N PHE A 46 8.60 -9.07 8.90
CA PHE A 46 7.61 -9.90 9.60
C PHE A 46 8.23 -10.78 10.68
N ALA A 47 9.49 -10.52 11.07
CA ALA A 47 10.21 -11.33 12.05
C ALA A 47 9.70 -11.17 13.49
N LEU A 48 9.20 -9.98 13.85
CA LEU A 48 8.73 -9.64 15.19
C LEU A 48 7.20 -9.75 15.40
N PRO A 49 6.32 -9.30 14.47
CA PRO A 49 4.88 -9.30 14.74
C PRO A 49 4.29 -10.71 14.80
N SER A 50 3.28 -10.90 15.64
CA SER A 50 2.49 -12.13 15.70
C SER A 50 1.68 -12.33 14.42
N HIS A 51 1.17 -13.54 14.20
CA HIS A 51 0.28 -13.81 13.06
C HIS A 51 -0.97 -12.91 13.04
N GLU A 52 -1.53 -12.58 14.20
CA GLU A 52 -2.69 -11.69 14.30
C GLU A 52 -2.32 -10.25 13.92
N GLN A 53 -1.17 -9.76 14.41
CA GLN A 53 -0.64 -8.45 14.04
C GLN A 53 -0.33 -8.37 12.54
N ILE A 54 0.23 -9.43 11.95
CA ILE A 54 0.46 -9.52 10.50
C ILE A 54 -0.87 -9.44 9.75
N ARG A 55 -1.90 -10.20 10.14
CA ARG A 55 -3.21 -10.18 9.48
C ARG A 55 -3.86 -8.80 9.55
N ALA A 56 -3.91 -8.21 10.76
CA ALA A 56 -4.47 -6.88 10.95
C ALA A 56 -3.68 -5.82 10.18
N GLY A 57 -2.35 -5.89 10.21
CA GLY A 57 -1.47 -4.94 9.54
C GLY A 57 -1.56 -5.00 8.01
N VAL A 58 -1.65 -6.20 7.43
CA VAL A 58 -1.86 -6.36 5.98
C VAL A 58 -3.23 -5.82 5.56
N ALA A 59 -4.28 -6.05 6.36
CA ALA A 59 -5.61 -5.50 6.07
C ALA A 59 -5.61 -3.96 6.15
N ALA A 60 -4.97 -3.37 7.16
CA ALA A 60 -4.82 -1.93 7.30
C ALA A 60 -4.02 -1.32 6.14
N LEU A 61 -2.90 -1.95 5.73
CA LEU A 61 -2.12 -1.51 4.59
C LEU A 61 -2.92 -1.57 3.29
N ALA A 62 -3.69 -2.63 3.06
CA ALA A 62 -4.54 -2.75 1.87
C ALA A 62 -5.60 -1.64 1.81
N ARG A 63 -6.18 -1.28 2.96
CA ARG A 63 -7.10 -0.14 3.08
C ARG A 63 -6.41 1.19 2.74
N VAL A 64 -5.23 1.44 3.28
CA VAL A 64 -4.42 2.64 2.96
C VAL A 64 -4.13 2.68 1.46
N CYS A 65 -3.70 1.58 0.84
CA CYS A 65 -3.48 1.52 -0.60
C CYS A 65 -4.73 1.94 -1.37
N TRP A 66 -5.91 1.41 -1.01
CA TRP A 66 -7.14 1.76 -1.70
C TRP A 66 -7.54 3.23 -1.47
N GLU A 67 -7.49 3.74 -0.25
CA GLU A 67 -7.85 5.13 0.05
C GLU A 67 -6.93 6.14 -0.67
N GLN A 68 -5.64 5.80 -0.85
CA GLN A 68 -4.66 6.68 -1.47
C GLN A 68 -4.58 6.54 -3.00
N THR A 69 -4.98 5.38 -3.56
CA THR A 69 -4.71 5.06 -4.97
C THR A 69 -5.90 4.49 -5.74
N GLY A 70 -6.98 4.11 -5.05
CA GLY A 70 -8.09 3.35 -5.61
C GLY A 70 -7.77 1.87 -5.86
N ILE A 71 -6.58 1.39 -5.51
CA ILE A 71 -6.11 0.02 -5.75
C ILE A 71 -5.89 -0.73 -4.42
N PRO A 72 -6.35 -1.98 -4.29
CA PRO A 72 -7.14 -2.73 -5.26
C PRO A 72 -8.62 -2.34 -5.21
N ALA A 73 -9.35 -2.43 -6.32
CA ALA A 73 -10.80 -2.18 -6.35
C ALA A 73 -11.63 -3.27 -5.64
N GLN A 74 -11.02 -4.41 -5.30
CA GLN A 74 -11.64 -5.52 -4.59
C GLN A 74 -10.62 -6.16 -3.63
N SER A 75 -11.03 -6.47 -2.41
CA SER A 75 -10.25 -7.23 -1.43
C SER A 75 -11.14 -8.20 -0.66
N GLY A 76 -10.68 -9.42 -0.39
CA GLY A 76 -11.44 -10.41 0.40
C GLY A 76 -12.86 -10.68 -0.11
N ASN A 77 -13.06 -10.76 -1.43
CA ASN A 77 -14.36 -10.87 -2.12
C ASN A 77 -15.31 -9.67 -1.98
N VAL A 78 -14.88 -8.57 -1.37
CA VAL A 78 -15.65 -7.33 -1.22
C VAL A 78 -15.14 -6.29 -2.21
N ARG A 79 -16.04 -5.69 -3.00
CA ARG A 79 -15.72 -4.55 -3.87
C ARG A 79 -15.67 -3.27 -3.04
N HIS A 80 -14.62 -2.48 -3.21
CA HIS A 80 -14.57 -1.16 -2.64
C HIS A 80 -15.47 -0.23 -3.45
N GLY A 81 -16.38 0.51 -2.79
CA GLY A 81 -17.36 1.36 -3.46
C GLY A 81 -16.66 2.42 -4.31
N GLY A 82 -16.91 2.40 -5.63
CA GLY A 82 -16.34 3.38 -6.55
C GLY A 82 -17.03 4.73 -6.39
N THR A 83 -16.30 5.74 -5.92
CA THR A 83 -16.64 7.14 -6.22
C THR A 83 -16.23 7.43 -7.65
N GLY A 84 -16.95 6.86 -8.60
CA GLY A 84 -17.00 7.41 -9.95
C GLY A 84 -17.55 8.82 -9.82
N LYS A 85 -16.73 9.83 -10.12
CA LYS A 85 -17.24 11.17 -10.40
C LYS A 85 -18.29 11.05 -11.50
N GLY A 86 -19.54 11.29 -11.16
CA GLY A 86 -20.59 11.51 -12.13
C GLY A 86 -20.44 12.90 -12.75
N GLY A 87 -20.72 12.97 -14.05
CA GLY A 87 -21.23 14.15 -14.75
C GLY A 87 -20.22 15.24 -15.09
N ASP A 88 -19.91 15.37 -16.39
CA ASP A 88 -20.40 16.55 -17.09
C ASP A 88 -20.72 16.19 -18.55
N ALA A 89 -21.68 16.94 -19.08
CA ALA A 89 -22.34 16.80 -20.38
C ALA A 89 -21.43 16.95 -21.60
#